data_AF-Q5TM27-F1
#
_entry.id   AF-Q5TM27-F1
#
_cell.length_a   1.000
_cell.length_b   1.000
_cell.length_c   1.000
_cell.angle_alpha   90.00
_cell.angle_beta   90.00
_cell.angle_gamma   90.00
#
_symmetry.space_group_name_H-M   'P 1'
#
loop_
_entity.id
_entity.type
_entity.pdbx_description
1 polymer ?
#
loop_
_entity_poly.entity_id
_entity_poly.type
_entity_poly.pdbx_seq_one_letter_code
_entity_poly.pdbx_strand_id
1 'polypeptide(L)'
;ATQTAPPPPPPPPPPQPAPEQQTMPPPSSPSGGAGSPGGLGLESLSPEFFTSVVQGVLSSLLGSLGARAGSSESIAAFIQRLSGSSNIFEPGADGALGFFGALLSLLCQNFSMVDVVMLLHGHFQPLQRLQPQLRSFFHQHYLGGQEPTPSNIRMATHTLITGLEEYVRESFSLVQVQPGVDIIRTNLEFLQEQFNSIAAHVLHCTDSGFGARLLELCNQGLFECLALNLHCLGGQQMELAAVINGRIRRMSRGVNPSLVSWLTTMMGLRLQVVLEHMPVGPDAILRYVRRVGDPPQPLPEEPMEVQGAERASPEPQRENASPAPGTTAEEAMSRGPPPAPEGGSRDEQDGASAETEPWAAAVPPEWVPIIQQDIQSQRKVKPQPPLSDAYLSGMPAKRRKTMQGEGPQLLLSEAVSRAAKAAGARPLTSPESLSRDLEAPEVQESYRQQLRSDIQKRLQEDPNYSPQRFPNAHRAFADDP
;
A
#
# COMPACT_ATOMS: atom_id res chain seq x y z
N ALA A 1 -66.14 50.62 24.91
CA ALA A 1 -65.15 51.30 24.04
C ALA A 1 -63.90 50.41 24.00
N THR A 2 -63.94 49.39 23.15
CA THR A 2 -63.31 49.32 21.80
C THR A 2 -61.81 49.05 21.88
N GLN A 3 -61.48 47.75 21.96
CA GLN A 3 -60.17 47.20 21.65
C GLN A 3 -59.95 47.25 20.13
N THR A 4 -58.89 47.92 19.70
CA THR A 4 -58.42 47.96 18.31
C THR A 4 -57.39 46.87 18.08
N ALA A 5 -57.70 45.94 17.17
CA ALA A 5 -56.80 44.89 16.72
C ALA A 5 -55.68 45.46 15.80
N PRO A 6 -54.48 44.84 15.77
CA PRO A 6 -53.40 45.25 14.86
C PRO A 6 -53.70 44.84 13.40
N PRO A 7 -53.13 45.55 12.41
CA PRO A 7 -53.42 45.32 10.99
C PRO A 7 -52.74 44.04 10.45
N PRO A 8 -53.30 43.43 9.38
CA PRO A 8 -52.75 42.23 8.77
C PRO A 8 -51.46 42.51 7.97
N PRO A 9 -50.59 41.49 7.78
CA PRO A 9 -49.34 41.63 7.05
C PRO A 9 -49.54 41.79 5.52
N PRO A 10 -48.58 42.40 4.81
CA PRO A 10 -48.67 42.63 3.38
C PRO A 10 -48.54 41.32 2.55
N PRO A 11 -49.11 41.28 1.34
CA PRO A 11 -49.08 40.10 0.48
C PRO A 11 -47.67 39.84 -0.08
N PRO A 12 -47.35 38.57 -0.43
CA PRO A 12 -46.05 38.19 -0.97
C PRO A 12 -45.81 38.75 -2.38
N PRO A 13 -44.54 38.97 -2.77
CA PRO A 13 -44.20 39.48 -4.10
C PRO A 13 -44.49 38.44 -5.21
N PRO A 14 -44.74 38.90 -6.46
CA PRO A 14 -45.04 38.01 -7.57
C PRO A 14 -43.83 37.12 -7.96
N PRO A 15 -44.08 35.91 -8.49
CA PRO A 15 -43.02 34.98 -8.86
C PRO A 15 -42.15 35.52 -10.00
N GLN A 16 -40.83 35.35 -9.87
CA GLN A 16 -39.85 35.71 -10.90
C GLN A 16 -40.00 34.81 -12.14
N PRO A 17 -39.78 35.33 -13.36
CA PRO A 17 -39.87 34.54 -14.58
C PRO A 17 -38.78 33.47 -14.63
N ALA A 18 -39.16 32.28 -15.12
CA ALA A 18 -38.27 31.14 -15.30
C ALA A 18 -37.10 31.49 -16.25
N PRO A 19 -35.88 30.97 -16.00
CA PRO A 19 -34.76 31.17 -16.93
C PRO A 19 -35.05 30.48 -18.27
N GLU A 20 -34.81 31.23 -19.34
CA GLU A 20 -34.99 30.84 -20.73
C GLU A 20 -34.29 29.52 -21.05
N GLN A 21 -35.05 28.56 -21.61
CA GLN A 21 -34.49 27.39 -22.27
C GLN A 21 -33.58 27.85 -23.41
N GLN A 22 -32.28 27.67 -23.27
CA GLN A 22 -31.36 27.71 -24.40
C GLN A 22 -31.68 26.53 -25.32
N THR A 23 -32.39 26.85 -26.40
CA THR A 23 -32.68 25.96 -27.52
C THR A 23 -31.37 25.49 -28.13
N MET A 24 -31.05 24.19 -27.99
CA MET A 24 -29.97 23.56 -28.74
C MET A 24 -30.29 23.65 -30.25
N PRO A 25 -29.32 24.00 -31.12
CA PRO A 25 -29.53 23.92 -32.55
C PRO A 25 -29.72 22.45 -32.98
N PRO A 26 -30.59 22.16 -33.97
CA PRO A 26 -30.81 20.80 -34.44
C PRO A 26 -29.56 20.24 -35.12
N PRO A 27 -29.30 18.93 -35.03
CA PRO A 27 -28.15 18.31 -35.69
C PRO A 27 -28.33 18.40 -37.21
N SER A 28 -27.34 19.00 -37.89
CA SER A 28 -27.24 19.02 -39.34
C SER A 28 -26.98 17.61 -39.86
N SER A 29 -27.89 17.10 -40.68
CA SER A 29 -27.73 15.88 -41.47
C SER A 29 -26.52 16.00 -42.41
N PRO A 30 -25.62 14.99 -42.49
CA PRO A 30 -24.66 14.95 -43.58
C PRO A 30 -25.35 14.40 -44.83
N SER A 31 -25.49 15.26 -45.84
CA SER A 31 -25.80 14.85 -47.21
C SER A 31 -24.73 13.90 -47.72
N GLY A 32 -25.18 12.81 -48.35
CA GLY A 32 -24.35 11.70 -48.77
C GLY A 32 -23.32 12.03 -49.86
N GLY A 33 -22.16 11.39 -49.73
CA GLY A 33 -21.21 11.13 -50.80
C GLY A 33 -20.86 9.64 -50.77
N ALA A 34 -21.12 8.94 -51.87
CA ALA A 34 -20.96 7.50 -52.02
C ALA A 34 -19.48 7.05 -52.00
N GLY A 35 -19.20 5.90 -51.36
CA GLY A 35 -17.89 5.24 -51.45
C GLY A 35 -17.70 4.02 -50.52
N SER A 36 -18.17 2.86 -50.97
CA SER A 36 -17.79 1.47 -50.62
C SER A 36 -17.94 0.91 -49.18
N PRO A 37 -18.22 -0.42 -49.04
CA PRO A 37 -18.62 -1.04 -47.78
C PRO A 37 -17.42 -1.69 -47.07
N GLY A 38 -17.17 -1.32 -45.82
CA GLY A 38 -16.16 -1.98 -45.00
C GLY A 38 -16.17 -1.51 -43.55
N GLY A 39 -16.48 -2.45 -42.64
CA GLY A 39 -16.13 -2.37 -41.22
C GLY A 39 -17.00 -1.46 -40.35
N LEU A 40 -18.12 -1.97 -39.84
CA LEU A 40 -18.68 -1.46 -38.58
C LEU A 40 -17.76 -1.89 -37.44
N GLY A 41 -16.67 -1.14 -37.23
CA GLY A 41 -15.94 -1.16 -35.97
C GLY A 41 -16.75 -0.37 -34.95
N LEU A 42 -17.45 -1.06 -34.06
CA LEU A 42 -18.00 -0.46 -32.85
C LEU A 42 -16.84 0.17 -32.07
N GLU A 43 -16.95 1.47 -31.84
CA GLU A 43 -16.01 2.28 -31.09
C GLU A 43 -15.67 1.60 -29.76
N SER A 44 -14.42 1.18 -29.58
CA SER A 44 -13.90 0.74 -28.29
C SER A 44 -14.08 1.90 -27.31
N LEU A 45 -14.99 1.74 -26.33
CA LEU A 45 -15.24 2.75 -25.31
C LEU A 45 -13.93 3.07 -24.59
N SER A 46 -13.48 4.31 -24.72
CA SER A 46 -12.19 4.73 -24.19
C SER A 46 -12.22 4.76 -22.65
N PRO A 47 -11.08 4.58 -21.96
CA PRO A 47 -11.00 4.72 -20.50
C PRO A 47 -11.63 6.03 -19.99
N GLU A 48 -11.55 7.10 -20.79
CA GLU A 48 -12.15 8.41 -20.53
C GLU A 48 -13.68 8.39 -20.55
N PHE A 49 -14.32 7.55 -21.39
CA PHE A 49 -15.77 7.35 -21.36
C PHE A 49 -16.21 6.75 -20.02
N PHE A 50 -15.45 5.82 -19.48
CA PHE A 50 -15.80 5.25 -18.17
C PHE A 50 -15.55 6.23 -17.03
N THR A 51 -14.48 7.02 -17.13
CA THR A 51 -14.24 8.11 -16.20
C THR A 51 -15.35 9.13 -16.28
N SER A 52 -15.87 9.46 -17.48
CA SER A 52 -16.97 10.41 -17.65
C SER A 52 -18.32 9.84 -17.20
N VAL A 53 -18.58 8.54 -17.34
CA VAL A 53 -19.77 7.87 -16.79
C VAL A 53 -19.69 7.79 -15.27
N VAL A 54 -18.55 7.36 -14.70
CA VAL A 54 -18.35 7.32 -13.24
C VAL A 54 -18.43 8.73 -12.67
N GLN A 55 -17.76 9.72 -13.29
CA GLN A 55 -17.78 11.11 -12.86
C GLN A 55 -19.15 11.76 -13.08
N GLY A 56 -19.85 11.45 -14.16
CA GLY A 56 -21.19 11.96 -14.45
C GLY A 56 -22.24 11.42 -13.49
N VAL A 57 -22.16 10.13 -13.14
CA VAL A 57 -23.04 9.52 -12.15
C VAL A 57 -22.66 9.94 -10.73
N LEU A 58 -21.37 10.06 -10.41
CA LEU A 58 -20.92 10.66 -9.15
C LEU A 58 -21.42 12.10 -9.07
N SER A 59 -21.34 12.91 -10.13
CA SER A 59 -21.83 14.29 -10.14
C SER A 59 -23.35 14.36 -10.01
N SER A 60 -24.07 13.41 -10.60
CA SER A 60 -25.53 13.29 -10.48
C SER A 60 -25.97 12.86 -9.07
N LEU A 61 -25.27 11.89 -8.46
CA LEU A 61 -25.55 11.42 -7.10
C LEU A 61 -25.07 12.43 -6.03
N LEU A 62 -23.88 13.02 -6.18
CA LEU A 62 -23.36 14.06 -5.29
C LEU A 62 -24.18 15.35 -5.41
N GLY A 63 -24.60 15.70 -6.64
CA GLY A 63 -25.45 16.86 -6.93
C GLY A 63 -26.89 16.73 -6.45
N SER A 64 -27.48 15.54 -6.52
CA SER A 64 -28.84 15.28 -5.99
C SER A 64 -28.90 15.14 -4.46
N LEU A 65 -27.75 14.92 -3.80
CA LEU A 65 -27.68 14.61 -2.37
C LEU A 65 -26.82 15.60 -1.55
N GLY A 66 -26.44 16.74 -2.13
CA GLY A 66 -25.79 17.85 -1.42
C GLY A 66 -24.34 17.61 -0.97
N ALA A 67 -23.67 16.59 -1.51
CA ALA A 67 -22.29 16.28 -1.16
C ALA A 67 -21.32 17.17 -1.94
N ARG A 68 -20.45 17.89 -1.23
CA ARG A 68 -19.44 18.76 -1.83
C ARG A 68 -18.44 17.92 -2.64
N ALA A 69 -18.27 18.26 -3.92
CA ALA A 69 -17.21 17.72 -4.76
C ALA A 69 -15.84 17.95 -4.09
N GLY A 70 -15.12 16.87 -3.79
CA GLY A 70 -13.83 16.91 -3.09
C GLY A 70 -13.81 16.26 -1.70
N SER A 71 -14.85 15.54 -1.27
CA SER A 71 -14.81 14.81 0.00
C SER A 71 -13.81 13.65 -0.07
N SER A 72 -12.86 13.60 0.87
CA SER A 72 -12.07 12.41 1.20
C SER A 72 -12.87 11.37 1.99
N GLU A 73 -14.19 11.37 1.79
CA GLU A 73 -15.13 10.48 2.47
C GLU A 73 -14.84 9.03 2.05
N SER A 74 -14.78 8.12 3.04
CA SER A 74 -14.63 6.70 2.76
C SER A 74 -15.89 6.14 2.11
N ILE A 75 -15.74 5.04 1.36
CA ILE A 75 -16.87 4.35 0.73
C ILE A 75 -17.89 3.93 1.79
N ALA A 76 -17.44 3.51 2.98
CA ALA A 76 -18.31 3.17 4.09
C ALA A 76 -19.16 4.37 4.54
N ALA A 77 -18.55 5.53 4.75
CA ALA A 77 -19.28 6.75 5.14
C ALA A 77 -20.23 7.22 4.03
N PHE A 78 -19.80 7.13 2.77
CA PHE A 78 -20.64 7.42 1.61
C PHE A 78 -21.88 6.53 1.57
N ILE A 79 -21.72 5.21 1.71
CA ILE A 79 -22.85 4.26 1.70
C ILE A 79 -23.78 4.48 2.89
N GLN A 80 -23.25 4.74 4.09
CA GLN A 80 -24.06 5.05 5.28
C GLN A 80 -24.94 6.29 5.07
N ARG A 81 -24.37 7.33 4.47
CA ARG A 81 -25.11 8.55 4.12
C ARG A 81 -26.24 8.28 3.11
N LEU A 82 -26.05 7.31 2.20
CA LEU A 82 -27.07 6.93 1.23
C LEU A 82 -28.13 5.97 1.77
N SER A 83 -27.76 5.06 2.68
CA SER A 83 -28.68 4.06 3.20
C SER A 83 -29.59 4.60 4.29
N GLY A 84 -29.21 5.70 4.97
CA GLY A 84 -29.99 6.28 6.06
C GLY A 84 -30.15 5.35 7.27
N SER A 85 -29.34 4.28 7.32
CA SER A 85 -29.37 3.20 8.32
C SER A 85 -27.98 2.96 8.91
N SER A 86 -27.92 2.35 10.10
CA SER A 86 -26.68 1.97 10.79
C SER A 86 -25.78 1.07 9.93
N ASN A 87 -24.46 1.18 10.17
CA ASN A 87 -23.36 0.68 9.34
C ASN A 87 -23.56 -0.76 8.84
N ILE A 88 -23.83 -0.92 7.54
CA ILE A 88 -23.78 -2.23 6.84
C ILE A 88 -22.40 -2.91 6.98
N PHE A 89 -21.38 -2.12 7.32
CA PHE A 89 -19.99 -2.55 7.53
C PHE A 89 -19.57 -2.60 9.01
N GLU A 90 -20.51 -2.55 9.95
CA GLU A 90 -20.18 -2.75 11.37
C GLU A 90 -19.87 -4.22 11.66
N PRO A 91 -18.81 -4.52 12.43
CA PRO A 91 -18.54 -5.88 12.87
C PRO A 91 -19.70 -6.38 13.75
N GLY A 92 -20.54 -7.28 13.23
CA GLY A 92 -21.65 -7.89 13.97
C GLY A 92 -23.05 -7.64 13.42
N ALA A 93 -23.22 -6.83 12.37
CA ALA A 93 -24.49 -6.76 11.63
C ALA A 93 -24.66 -8.05 10.79
N ASP A 94 -25.43 -8.99 11.32
CA ASP A 94 -25.93 -10.22 10.66
C ASP A 94 -24.90 -11.04 9.84
N GLY A 95 -24.06 -11.80 10.54
CA GLY A 95 -23.71 -13.20 10.22
C GLY A 95 -23.18 -13.64 8.84
N ALA A 96 -22.96 -12.78 7.84
CA ALA A 96 -23.02 -13.27 6.45
C ALA A 96 -21.71 -13.41 5.64
N LEU A 97 -20.51 -13.00 6.09
CA LEU A 97 -19.36 -13.01 5.16
C LEU A 97 -17.98 -13.41 5.71
N GLY A 98 -17.87 -13.82 6.99
CA GLY A 98 -16.62 -14.32 7.57
C GLY A 98 -15.41 -13.40 7.29
N PHE A 99 -14.26 -13.99 6.96
CA PHE A 99 -13.04 -13.25 6.61
C PHE A 99 -13.23 -12.25 5.46
N PHE A 100 -13.90 -12.63 4.37
CA PHE A 100 -14.06 -11.77 3.18
C PHE A 100 -14.95 -10.55 3.44
N GLY A 101 -15.95 -10.68 4.30
CA GLY A 101 -16.80 -9.56 4.73
C GLY A 101 -16.02 -8.55 5.57
N ALA A 102 -15.20 -9.05 6.49
CA ALA A 102 -14.32 -8.21 7.29
C ALA A 102 -13.26 -7.51 6.41
N LEU A 103 -12.72 -8.21 5.40
CA LEU A 103 -11.80 -7.62 4.42
C LEU A 103 -12.48 -6.53 3.58
N LEU A 104 -13.70 -6.77 3.09
CA LEU A 104 -14.48 -5.77 2.36
C LEU A 104 -14.75 -4.54 3.22
N SER A 105 -15.10 -4.75 4.50
CA SER A 105 -15.32 -3.66 5.46
C SER A 105 -14.06 -2.83 5.67
N LEU A 106 -12.90 -3.47 5.82
CA LEU A 106 -11.61 -2.79 5.91
C LEU A 106 -11.34 -1.93 4.66
N LEU A 107 -11.57 -2.48 3.46
CA LEU A 107 -11.38 -1.76 2.20
C LEU A 107 -12.32 -0.55 2.10
N CYS A 108 -13.62 -0.75 2.37
CA CYS A 108 -14.61 0.33 2.31
C CYS A 108 -14.37 1.44 3.34
N GLN A 109 -13.76 1.13 4.49
CA GLN A 109 -13.41 2.12 5.51
C GLN A 109 -12.17 2.94 5.14
N ASN A 110 -11.23 2.38 4.37
CA ASN A 110 -9.95 3.03 4.06
C ASN A 110 -9.86 3.62 2.65
N PHE A 111 -10.73 3.20 1.73
CA PHE A 111 -10.77 3.75 0.37
C PHE A 111 -11.91 4.74 0.19
N SER A 112 -11.63 5.79 -0.57
CA SER A 112 -12.61 6.73 -1.12
C SER A 112 -13.00 6.34 -2.55
N MET A 113 -14.02 7.01 -3.12
CA MET A 113 -14.36 6.85 -4.53
C MET A 113 -13.22 7.29 -5.47
N VAL A 114 -12.42 8.28 -5.05
CA VAL A 114 -11.23 8.72 -5.80
C VAL A 114 -10.20 7.61 -5.86
N ASP A 115 -10.00 6.90 -4.74
CA ASP A 115 -9.06 5.77 -4.70
C ASP A 115 -9.49 4.63 -5.63
N VAL A 116 -10.79 4.35 -5.71
CA VAL A 116 -11.32 3.35 -6.66
C VAL A 116 -11.04 3.77 -8.11
N VAL A 117 -11.28 5.03 -8.45
CA VAL A 117 -10.97 5.56 -9.78
C VAL A 117 -9.47 5.48 -10.07
N MET A 118 -8.61 5.81 -9.10
CA MET A 118 -7.16 5.66 -9.23
C MET A 118 -6.77 4.20 -9.53
N LEU A 119 -7.30 3.24 -8.78
CA LEU A 119 -7.02 1.81 -8.99
C LEU A 119 -7.49 1.33 -10.36
N LEU A 120 -8.65 1.80 -10.84
CA LEU A 120 -9.15 1.50 -12.19
C LEU A 120 -8.23 2.03 -13.31
N HIS A 121 -7.43 3.06 -13.04
CA HIS A 121 -6.42 3.59 -13.97
C HIS A 121 -5.02 2.98 -13.76
N GLY A 122 -4.89 1.95 -12.91
CA GLY A 122 -3.62 1.30 -12.63
C GLY A 122 -2.75 2.00 -11.58
N HIS A 123 -3.26 3.03 -10.91
CA HIS A 123 -2.53 3.75 -9.88
C HIS A 123 -2.60 3.01 -8.53
N PHE A 124 -1.45 2.50 -8.06
CA PHE A 124 -1.35 1.61 -6.90
C PHE A 124 -1.17 2.31 -5.54
N GLN A 125 -1.08 3.65 -5.52
CA GLN A 125 -0.86 4.42 -4.29
C GLN A 125 -1.90 4.13 -3.19
N PRO A 126 -3.21 3.94 -3.49
CA PRO A 126 -4.18 3.55 -2.47
C PRO A 126 -3.82 2.22 -1.79
N LEU A 127 -3.41 1.21 -2.56
CA LEU A 127 -2.97 -0.08 -2.02
C LEU A 127 -1.69 0.06 -1.20
N GLN A 128 -0.73 0.88 -1.66
CA GLN A 128 0.49 1.14 -0.90
C GLN A 128 0.19 1.73 0.48
N ARG A 129 -0.77 2.67 0.58
CA ARG A 129 -1.18 3.25 1.87
C ARG A 129 -1.89 2.27 2.78
N LEU A 130 -2.54 1.25 2.22
CA LEU A 130 -3.32 0.24 2.96
C LEU A 130 -2.46 -0.90 3.52
N GLN A 131 -1.19 -1.00 3.13
CA GLN A 131 -0.28 -2.08 3.52
C GLN A 131 -0.28 -2.41 5.03
N PRO A 132 -0.10 -1.45 5.97
CA PRO A 132 -0.04 -1.80 7.38
C PRO A 132 -1.36 -2.35 7.92
N GLN A 133 -2.50 -1.82 7.46
CA GLN A 133 -3.82 -2.30 7.83
C GLN A 133 -4.07 -3.71 7.29
N LEU A 134 -3.76 -3.96 6.01
CA LEU A 134 -3.88 -5.29 5.40
C LEU A 134 -3.00 -6.32 6.11
N ARG A 135 -1.75 -5.98 6.39
CA ARG A 135 -0.83 -6.91 7.07
C ARG A 135 -1.32 -7.26 8.47
N SER A 136 -1.72 -6.27 9.25
CA SER A 136 -2.30 -6.49 10.58
C SER A 136 -3.56 -7.36 10.50
N PHE A 137 -4.44 -7.06 9.54
CA PHE A 137 -5.67 -7.81 9.30
C PHE A 137 -5.40 -9.27 8.94
N PHE A 138 -4.48 -9.55 8.01
CA PHE A 138 -4.13 -10.92 7.62
C PHE A 138 -3.44 -11.68 8.76
N HIS A 139 -2.60 -11.02 9.56
CA HIS A 139 -2.03 -11.66 10.74
C HIS A 139 -3.10 -12.09 11.74
N GLN A 140 -4.08 -11.22 12.04
CA GLN A 140 -5.08 -11.48 13.07
C GLN A 140 -6.21 -12.39 12.59
N HIS A 141 -6.81 -12.07 11.45
CA HIS A 141 -8.05 -12.72 11.01
C HIS A 141 -7.83 -13.87 10.03
N TYR A 142 -6.66 -13.97 9.39
CA TYR A 142 -6.34 -15.04 8.46
C TYR A 142 -5.38 -16.07 9.06
N LEU A 143 -4.29 -15.64 9.72
CA LEU A 143 -3.37 -16.55 10.41
C LEU A 143 -3.75 -16.83 11.88
N GLY A 144 -4.73 -16.13 12.45
CA GLY A 144 -5.09 -16.30 13.87
C GLY A 144 -3.95 -15.93 14.82
N GLY A 145 -3.08 -14.99 14.43
CA GLY A 145 -1.90 -14.57 15.20
C GLY A 145 -0.66 -15.44 15.01
N GLN A 146 -0.72 -16.50 14.21
CA GLN A 146 0.44 -17.36 13.91
C GLN A 146 1.48 -16.63 13.05
N GLU A 147 2.71 -17.15 13.06
CA GLU A 147 3.78 -16.66 12.18
C GLU A 147 3.45 -16.93 10.70
N PRO A 148 3.86 -16.04 9.78
CA PRO A 148 3.50 -16.13 8.37
C PRO A 148 4.41 -17.12 7.63
N THR A 149 4.54 -18.34 8.10
CA THR A 149 5.32 -19.38 7.41
C THR A 149 4.60 -19.85 6.14
N PRO A 150 5.31 -20.33 5.11
CA PRO A 150 4.67 -20.87 3.89
C PRO A 150 3.63 -21.95 4.20
N SER A 151 3.90 -22.82 5.18
CA SER A 151 2.95 -23.84 5.65
C SER A 151 1.68 -23.22 6.24
N ASN A 152 1.82 -22.25 7.15
CA ASN A 152 0.67 -21.60 7.79
C ASN A 152 -0.21 -20.87 6.78
N ILE A 153 0.40 -20.20 5.79
CA ILE A 153 -0.33 -19.51 4.72
C ILE A 153 -1.06 -20.54 3.83
N ARG A 154 -0.40 -21.64 3.43
CA ARG A 154 -1.05 -22.71 2.66
C ARG A 154 -2.26 -23.30 3.39
N MET A 155 -2.11 -23.61 4.68
CA MET A 155 -3.17 -24.17 5.51
C MET A 155 -4.33 -23.19 5.73
N ALA A 156 -4.02 -21.92 6.00
CA ALA A 156 -5.03 -20.87 6.15
C ALA A 156 -5.79 -20.62 4.84
N THR A 157 -5.10 -20.58 3.70
CA THR A 157 -5.77 -20.49 2.39
C THR A 157 -6.66 -21.69 2.13
N HIS A 158 -6.16 -22.91 2.34
CA HIS A 158 -6.95 -24.13 2.13
C HIS A 158 -8.25 -24.07 2.93
N THR A 159 -8.16 -23.83 4.24
CA THR A 159 -9.32 -23.75 5.13
C THR A 159 -10.33 -22.69 4.69
N LEU A 160 -9.84 -21.49 4.34
CA LEU A 160 -10.67 -20.37 3.92
C LEU A 160 -11.38 -20.65 2.59
N ILE A 161 -10.66 -21.18 1.60
CA ILE A 161 -11.18 -21.39 0.24
C ILE A 161 -12.09 -22.62 0.19
N THR A 162 -11.78 -23.71 0.89
CA THR A 162 -12.71 -24.85 1.03
C THR A 162 -14.04 -24.42 1.62
N GLY A 163 -14.05 -23.45 2.54
CA GLY A 163 -15.28 -22.84 3.06
C GLY A 163 -16.15 -22.13 2.01
N LEU A 164 -15.64 -21.90 0.79
CA LEU A 164 -16.39 -21.28 -0.31
C LEU A 164 -17.13 -22.28 -1.21
N GLU A 165 -16.98 -23.58 -1.00
CA GLU A 165 -17.51 -24.63 -1.88
C GLU A 165 -19.02 -24.46 -2.18
N GLU A 166 -19.84 -24.28 -1.15
CA GLU A 166 -21.28 -24.07 -1.33
C GLU A 166 -21.60 -22.79 -2.11
N TYR A 167 -20.84 -21.72 -1.89
CA TYR A 167 -21.04 -20.47 -2.62
C TYR A 167 -20.68 -20.60 -4.10
N VAL A 168 -19.63 -21.36 -4.43
CA VAL A 168 -19.28 -21.67 -5.81
C VAL A 168 -20.38 -22.51 -6.44
N ARG A 169 -20.79 -23.61 -5.80
CA ARG A 169 -21.88 -24.48 -6.27
C ARG A 169 -23.17 -23.70 -6.55
N GLU A 170 -23.59 -22.84 -5.62
CA GLU A 170 -24.80 -22.02 -5.75
C GLU A 170 -24.66 -20.91 -6.82
N SER A 171 -23.45 -20.54 -7.21
CA SER A 171 -23.20 -19.53 -8.25
C SER A 171 -23.33 -20.12 -9.65
N PHE A 172 -23.00 -21.40 -9.84
CA PHE A 172 -23.09 -22.09 -11.13
C PHE A 172 -24.36 -22.94 -11.31
N SER A 173 -25.26 -23.00 -10.32
CA SER A 173 -26.45 -23.88 -10.35
C SER A 173 -27.48 -23.54 -11.43
N LEU A 174 -27.44 -22.33 -12.00
CA LEU A 174 -28.40 -21.83 -12.99
C LEU A 174 -27.82 -21.71 -14.41
N VAL A 175 -26.57 -22.13 -14.63
CA VAL A 175 -25.87 -21.99 -15.92
C VAL A 175 -25.36 -23.33 -16.45
N GLN A 176 -25.16 -23.44 -17.76
CA GLN A 176 -24.68 -24.67 -18.40
C GLN A 176 -23.16 -24.70 -18.42
N VAL A 177 -22.56 -25.56 -17.58
CA VAL A 177 -21.12 -25.82 -17.60
C VAL A 177 -20.77 -26.77 -18.74
N GLN A 178 -19.61 -26.56 -19.37
CA GLN A 178 -19.09 -27.46 -20.40
C GLN A 178 -19.04 -28.93 -19.94
N PRO A 179 -19.35 -29.88 -20.84
CA PRO A 179 -19.33 -31.30 -20.49
C PRO A 179 -17.99 -31.77 -19.92
N GLY A 180 -18.08 -32.49 -18.80
CA GLY A 180 -16.93 -33.10 -18.14
C GLY A 180 -16.04 -32.14 -17.35
N VAL A 181 -16.36 -30.85 -17.27
CA VAL A 181 -15.64 -29.90 -16.39
C VAL A 181 -16.20 -30.01 -14.97
N ASP A 182 -15.32 -30.19 -14.00
CA ASP A 182 -15.64 -30.04 -12.58
C ASP A 182 -15.51 -28.56 -12.20
N ILE A 183 -16.61 -27.81 -12.33
CA ILE A 183 -16.61 -26.35 -12.11
C ILE A 183 -16.27 -25.95 -10.68
N ILE A 184 -16.67 -26.78 -9.71
CA ILE A 184 -16.47 -26.51 -8.29
C ILE A 184 -14.99 -26.67 -7.98
N ARG A 185 -14.41 -27.83 -8.31
CA ARG A 185 -13.00 -28.11 -8.08
C ARG A 185 -12.09 -27.14 -8.85
N THR A 186 -12.41 -26.88 -10.12
CA THR A 186 -11.68 -25.91 -10.97
C THR A 186 -11.59 -24.54 -10.29
N ASN A 187 -12.70 -24.01 -9.80
CA ASN A 187 -12.71 -22.70 -9.13
C ASN A 187 -12.04 -22.74 -7.75
N LEU A 188 -12.25 -23.78 -6.95
CA LEU A 188 -11.64 -23.87 -5.61
C LEU A 188 -10.11 -23.96 -5.68
N GLU A 189 -9.56 -24.83 -6.54
CA GLU A 189 -8.11 -24.95 -6.68
C GLU A 189 -7.50 -23.66 -7.27
N PHE A 190 -8.14 -23.06 -8.27
CA PHE A 190 -7.72 -21.77 -8.82
C PHE A 190 -7.72 -20.67 -7.75
N LEU A 191 -8.81 -20.51 -7.00
CA LEU A 191 -8.91 -19.51 -5.93
C LEU A 191 -7.88 -19.77 -4.83
N GLN A 192 -7.57 -21.03 -4.54
CA GLN A 192 -6.53 -21.40 -3.57
C GLN A 192 -5.15 -20.93 -4.03
N GLU A 193 -4.77 -21.18 -5.28
CA GLU A 193 -3.47 -20.76 -5.82
C GLU A 193 -3.33 -19.22 -5.85
N GLN A 194 -4.35 -18.52 -6.37
CA GLN A 194 -4.35 -17.07 -6.47
C GLN A 194 -4.35 -16.40 -5.09
N PHE A 195 -5.22 -16.85 -4.19
CA PHE A 195 -5.33 -16.25 -2.86
C PHE A 195 -4.09 -16.55 -2.00
N ASN A 196 -3.46 -17.73 -2.15
CA ASN A 196 -2.19 -18.04 -1.48
C ASN A 196 -1.09 -17.06 -1.92
N SER A 197 -0.97 -16.80 -3.22
CA SER A 197 0.00 -15.85 -3.77
C SER A 197 -0.22 -14.43 -3.24
N ILE A 198 -1.48 -13.97 -3.21
CA ILE A 198 -1.85 -12.65 -2.67
C ILE A 198 -1.55 -12.58 -1.16
N ALA A 199 -1.95 -13.59 -0.38
CA ALA A 199 -1.73 -13.63 1.06
C ALA A 199 -0.23 -13.64 1.41
N ALA A 200 0.57 -14.42 0.69
CA ALA A 200 2.02 -14.45 0.85
C ALA A 200 2.65 -13.09 0.59
N HIS A 201 2.21 -12.39 -0.47
CA HIS A 201 2.67 -11.03 -0.77
C HIS A 201 2.28 -10.03 0.34
N VAL A 202 1.02 -10.07 0.81
CA VAL A 202 0.52 -9.21 1.89
C VAL A 202 1.28 -9.39 3.20
N LEU A 203 1.68 -10.62 3.52
CA LEU A 203 2.33 -10.93 4.79
C LEU A 203 3.85 -10.67 4.77
N HIS A 204 4.51 -10.89 3.63
CA HIS A 204 5.98 -10.84 3.53
C HIS A 204 6.53 -9.55 2.93
N CYS A 205 5.82 -8.92 1.98
CA CYS A 205 6.36 -7.74 1.30
C CYS A 205 6.27 -6.51 2.20
N THR A 206 7.42 -5.88 2.46
CA THR A 206 7.55 -4.66 3.27
C THR A 206 8.04 -3.44 2.49
N ASP A 207 8.22 -3.59 1.18
CA ASP A 207 8.94 -2.62 0.37
C ASP A 207 7.99 -1.63 -0.32
N SER A 208 8.55 -0.61 -0.96
CA SER A 208 7.80 0.40 -1.75
C SER A 208 7.11 -0.18 -2.99
N GLY A 209 7.47 -1.41 -3.40
CA GLY A 209 6.82 -2.14 -4.50
C GLY A 209 5.54 -2.88 -4.10
N PHE A 210 5.16 -2.85 -2.81
CA PHE A 210 4.01 -3.60 -2.29
C PHE A 210 2.73 -3.34 -3.09
N GLY A 211 2.35 -2.07 -3.24
CA GLY A 211 1.09 -1.69 -3.88
C GLY A 211 1.06 -2.07 -5.35
N ALA A 212 2.16 -1.83 -6.08
CA ALA A 212 2.25 -2.15 -7.50
C ALA A 212 2.09 -3.65 -7.74
N ARG A 213 2.83 -4.48 -7.00
CA ARG A 213 2.75 -5.94 -7.12
C ARG A 213 1.41 -6.49 -6.63
N LEU A 214 0.82 -5.92 -5.58
CA LEU A 214 -0.52 -6.32 -5.13
C LEU A 214 -1.58 -6.02 -6.20
N LEU A 215 -1.51 -4.86 -6.84
CA LEU A 215 -2.43 -4.50 -7.92
C LEU A 215 -2.29 -5.45 -9.11
N GLU A 216 -1.06 -5.78 -9.48
CA GLU A 216 -0.75 -6.75 -10.54
C GLU A 216 -1.33 -8.13 -10.22
N LEU A 217 -1.08 -8.67 -9.02
CA LEU A 217 -1.61 -9.97 -8.59
C LEU A 217 -3.15 -9.99 -8.59
N CYS A 218 -3.80 -8.94 -8.09
CA CYS A 218 -5.25 -8.82 -8.09
C CYS A 218 -5.82 -8.75 -9.52
N ASN A 219 -5.20 -7.97 -10.40
CA ASN A 219 -5.65 -7.84 -11.80
C ASN A 219 -5.44 -9.14 -12.57
N GLN A 220 -4.28 -9.79 -12.40
CA GLN A 220 -4.00 -11.09 -13.00
C GLN A 220 -5.02 -12.13 -12.54
N GLY A 221 -5.24 -12.26 -11.22
CA GLY A 221 -6.23 -13.17 -10.66
C GLY A 221 -7.65 -12.89 -11.17
N LEU A 222 -8.04 -11.61 -11.30
CA LEU A 222 -9.33 -11.23 -11.86
C LEU A 222 -9.47 -11.65 -13.33
N PHE A 223 -8.50 -11.32 -14.18
CA PHE A 223 -8.58 -11.64 -15.61
C PHE A 223 -8.49 -13.14 -15.87
N GLU A 224 -7.62 -13.87 -15.15
CA GLU A 224 -7.54 -15.33 -15.24
C GLU A 224 -8.86 -15.98 -14.76
N CYS A 225 -9.48 -15.45 -13.69
CA CYS A 225 -10.78 -15.95 -13.20
C CYS A 225 -11.90 -15.77 -14.23
N LEU A 226 -11.97 -14.59 -14.87
CA LEU A 226 -12.96 -14.31 -15.91
C LEU A 226 -12.74 -15.20 -17.13
N ALA A 227 -11.51 -15.31 -17.61
CA ALA A 227 -11.17 -16.17 -18.74
C ALA A 227 -11.45 -17.65 -18.46
N LEU A 228 -11.06 -18.14 -17.27
CA LEU A 228 -11.29 -19.52 -16.84
C LEU A 228 -12.78 -19.85 -16.81
N ASN A 229 -13.59 -19.00 -16.17
CA ASN A 229 -15.03 -19.25 -16.06
C ASN A 229 -15.75 -19.04 -17.40
N LEU A 230 -15.32 -18.09 -18.23
CA LEU A 230 -15.83 -17.98 -19.60
C LEU A 230 -15.56 -19.25 -20.40
N HIS A 231 -14.36 -19.81 -20.30
CA HIS A 231 -14.00 -21.07 -20.94
C HIS A 231 -14.84 -22.22 -20.41
N CYS A 232 -14.98 -22.38 -19.09
CA CYS A 232 -15.79 -23.43 -18.48
C CYS A 232 -17.28 -23.35 -18.84
N LEU A 233 -17.78 -22.17 -19.25
CA LEU A 233 -19.15 -21.95 -19.73
C LEU A 233 -19.29 -22.00 -21.27
N GLY A 234 -18.25 -22.46 -21.98
CA GLY A 234 -18.30 -22.64 -23.43
C GLY A 234 -18.19 -21.33 -24.23
N GLY A 235 -17.63 -20.28 -23.64
CA GLY A 235 -17.55 -18.96 -24.26
C GLY A 235 -18.83 -18.13 -24.13
N GLN A 236 -19.81 -18.58 -23.34
CA GLN A 236 -21.10 -17.91 -23.19
C GLN A 236 -21.00 -16.72 -22.21
N GLN A 237 -20.74 -15.52 -22.74
CA GLN A 237 -20.61 -14.30 -21.94
C GLN A 237 -21.87 -13.99 -21.09
N MET A 238 -23.06 -14.28 -21.63
CA MET A 238 -24.33 -14.04 -20.92
C MET A 238 -24.48 -14.92 -19.68
N GLU A 239 -24.00 -16.17 -19.74
CA GLU A 239 -24.01 -17.07 -18.58
C GLU A 239 -23.03 -16.58 -17.51
N LEU A 240 -21.82 -16.17 -17.91
CA LEU A 240 -20.85 -15.60 -16.98
C LEU A 240 -21.39 -14.33 -16.30
N ALA A 241 -22.02 -13.44 -17.07
CA ALA A 241 -22.67 -12.25 -16.54
C ALA A 241 -23.81 -12.62 -15.56
N ALA A 242 -24.59 -13.67 -15.85
CA ALA A 242 -25.63 -14.17 -14.95
C ALA A 242 -25.06 -14.67 -13.61
N VAL A 243 -23.95 -15.42 -13.64
CA VAL A 243 -23.23 -15.87 -12.43
C VAL A 243 -22.80 -14.68 -11.57
N ILE A 244 -22.15 -13.69 -12.18
CA ILE A 244 -21.65 -12.49 -11.48
C ILE A 244 -22.81 -11.66 -10.91
N ASN A 245 -23.84 -11.39 -11.71
CA ASN A 245 -25.01 -10.61 -11.29
C ASN A 245 -25.80 -11.31 -10.17
N GLY A 246 -25.93 -12.64 -10.25
CA GLY A 246 -26.53 -13.45 -9.18
C GLY A 246 -25.79 -13.30 -7.86
N ARG A 247 -24.45 -13.26 -7.91
CA ARG A 247 -23.62 -13.05 -6.72
C ARG A 247 -23.73 -11.64 -6.16
N ILE A 248 -23.64 -10.60 -7.01
CA ILE A 248 -23.80 -9.19 -6.59
C ILE A 248 -25.12 -9.02 -5.83
N ARG A 249 -26.24 -9.51 -6.38
CA ARG A 249 -27.57 -9.40 -5.77
C ARG A 249 -27.66 -10.11 -4.42
N ARG A 250 -27.02 -11.27 -4.26
CA ARG A 250 -26.99 -12.02 -2.98
C ARG A 250 -26.14 -11.32 -1.93
N MET A 251 -24.98 -10.80 -2.32
CA MET A 251 -24.07 -10.09 -1.41
C MET A 251 -24.60 -8.71 -1.00
N SER A 252 -25.47 -8.11 -1.81
CA SER A 252 -26.06 -6.79 -1.55
C SER A 252 -27.42 -6.86 -0.85
N ARG A 253 -27.75 -7.97 -0.19
CA ARG A 253 -28.98 -8.07 0.64
C ARG A 253 -28.91 -7.02 1.76
N GLY A 254 -29.94 -6.21 1.90
CA GLY A 254 -29.98 -5.11 2.88
C GLY A 254 -29.36 -3.79 2.39
N VAL A 255 -28.81 -3.73 1.18
CA VAL A 255 -28.37 -2.48 0.53
C VAL A 255 -29.52 -1.86 -0.26
N ASN A 256 -29.56 -0.53 -0.35
CA ASN A 256 -30.57 0.20 -1.13
C ASN A 256 -30.65 -0.33 -2.59
N PRO A 257 -31.83 -0.77 -3.07
CA PRO A 257 -31.98 -1.35 -4.41
C PRO A 257 -31.47 -0.48 -5.56
N SER A 258 -31.58 0.85 -5.45
CA SER A 258 -31.09 1.78 -6.46
C SER A 258 -29.57 1.76 -6.56
N LEU A 259 -28.87 1.62 -5.44
CA LEU A 259 -27.41 1.48 -5.42
C LEU A 259 -26.96 0.14 -6.00
N VAL A 260 -27.67 -0.92 -5.65
CA VAL A 260 -27.38 -2.26 -6.20
C VAL A 260 -27.58 -2.28 -7.71
N SER A 261 -28.69 -1.70 -8.19
CA SER A 261 -28.97 -1.57 -9.63
C SER A 261 -27.85 -0.79 -10.33
N TRP A 262 -27.47 0.36 -9.79
CA TRP A 262 -26.39 1.18 -10.31
C TRP A 262 -25.05 0.44 -10.37
N LEU A 263 -24.63 -0.21 -9.27
CA LEU A 263 -23.39 -1.02 -9.22
C LEU A 263 -23.43 -2.15 -10.25
N THR A 264 -24.57 -2.82 -10.38
CA THR A 264 -24.76 -3.92 -11.35
C THR A 264 -24.60 -3.42 -12.78
N THR A 265 -25.22 -2.29 -13.13
CA THR A 265 -25.09 -1.68 -14.46
C THR A 265 -23.64 -1.28 -14.77
N MET A 266 -22.96 -0.62 -13.82
CA MET A 266 -21.57 -0.20 -14.00
C MET A 266 -20.62 -1.38 -14.16
N MET A 267 -20.78 -2.41 -13.32
CA MET A 267 -20.00 -3.65 -13.41
C MET A 267 -20.28 -4.38 -14.71
N GLY A 268 -21.54 -4.40 -15.18
CA GLY A 268 -21.92 -5.00 -16.46
C GLY A 268 -21.24 -4.35 -17.66
N LEU A 269 -21.24 -3.00 -17.73
CA LEU A 269 -20.56 -2.26 -18.80
C LEU A 269 -19.04 -2.51 -18.78
N ARG A 270 -18.43 -2.54 -17.59
CA ARG A 270 -17.00 -2.83 -17.45
C ARG A 270 -16.66 -4.26 -17.83
N LEU A 271 -17.47 -5.21 -17.39
CA LEU A 271 -17.31 -6.62 -17.72
C LEU A 271 -17.35 -6.83 -19.23
N GLN A 272 -18.29 -6.19 -19.94
CA GLN A 272 -18.39 -6.30 -21.39
C GLN A 272 -17.08 -5.90 -22.09
N VAL A 273 -16.53 -4.73 -21.77
CA VAL A 273 -15.27 -4.26 -22.38
C VAL A 273 -14.10 -5.18 -22.04
N VAL A 274 -14.03 -5.67 -20.80
CA VAL A 274 -12.99 -6.62 -20.39
C VAL A 274 -13.10 -7.94 -21.15
N LEU A 275 -14.31 -8.48 -21.36
CA LEU A 275 -14.51 -9.72 -22.09
C LEU A 275 -14.24 -9.56 -23.60
N GLU A 276 -14.54 -8.40 -24.18
CA GLU A 276 -14.20 -8.07 -25.57
C GLU A 276 -12.68 -7.97 -25.79
N HIS A 277 -11.94 -7.50 -24.78
CA HIS A 277 -10.48 -7.29 -24.84
C HIS A 277 -9.74 -8.15 -23.82
N MET A 278 -10.13 -9.43 -23.69
CA MET A 278 -9.59 -10.33 -22.68
C MET A 278 -8.06 -10.49 -22.87
N PRO A 279 -7.22 -10.07 -21.90
CA PRO A 279 -5.76 -10.09 -22.05
C PRO A 279 -5.16 -11.48 -21.83
N VAL A 280 -5.95 -12.43 -21.33
CA VAL A 280 -5.50 -13.78 -20.96
C VAL A 280 -5.86 -14.76 -22.07
N GLY A 281 -4.84 -15.39 -22.66
CA GLY A 281 -5.00 -16.43 -23.66
C GLY A 281 -5.46 -17.78 -23.06
N PRO A 282 -6.03 -18.69 -23.89
CA PRO A 282 -6.55 -19.97 -23.43
C PRO A 282 -5.50 -20.84 -22.73
N ASP A 283 -4.25 -20.85 -23.19
CA ASP A 283 -3.20 -21.69 -22.63
C ASP A 283 -2.90 -21.36 -21.15
N ALA A 284 -3.06 -20.10 -20.76
CA ALA A 284 -2.83 -19.65 -19.39
C ALA A 284 -3.88 -20.19 -18.39
N ILE A 285 -5.08 -20.52 -18.87
CA ILE A 285 -6.20 -20.99 -18.04
C ILE A 285 -6.41 -22.51 -18.09
N LEU A 286 -6.00 -23.17 -19.19
CA LEU A 286 -6.24 -24.61 -19.38
C LEU A 286 -5.61 -25.47 -18.27
N ARG A 287 -4.47 -25.02 -17.71
CA ARG A 287 -3.81 -25.67 -16.56
C ARG A 287 -4.67 -25.73 -15.29
N TYR A 288 -5.67 -24.85 -15.15
CA TYR A 288 -6.55 -24.81 -13.98
C TYR A 288 -7.82 -25.65 -14.16
N VAL A 289 -8.19 -25.98 -15.40
CA VAL A 289 -9.41 -26.75 -15.69
C VAL A 289 -9.25 -28.17 -15.13
N ARG A 290 -10.20 -28.59 -14.30
CA ARG A 290 -10.30 -29.96 -13.77
C ARG A 290 -11.46 -30.69 -14.42
N ARG A 291 -11.25 -31.97 -14.74
CA ARG A 291 -12.27 -32.84 -15.30
C ARG A 291 -12.88 -33.73 -14.24
N VAL A 292 -14.14 -34.08 -14.43
CA VAL A 292 -14.84 -35.06 -13.59
C VAL A 292 -14.13 -36.41 -13.74
N GLY A 293 -13.59 -36.93 -12.64
CA GLY A 293 -12.82 -38.17 -12.61
C GLY A 293 -11.30 -38.01 -12.60
N ASP A 294 -10.77 -36.78 -12.70
CA ASP A 294 -9.35 -36.53 -12.50
C ASP A 294 -8.95 -36.90 -11.06
N PRO A 295 -7.79 -37.55 -10.83
CA PRO A 295 -7.32 -37.81 -9.48
C PRO A 295 -7.16 -36.49 -8.70
N PRO A 296 -7.43 -36.47 -7.38
CA PRO A 296 -7.05 -35.36 -6.52
C PRO A 296 -5.56 -35.07 -6.70
N GLN A 297 -5.21 -33.82 -7.00
CA GLN A 297 -3.81 -33.45 -7.10
C GLN A 297 -3.23 -33.52 -5.68
N PRO A 298 -2.14 -34.28 -5.43
CA PRO A 298 -1.56 -34.33 -4.11
C PRO A 298 -1.12 -32.91 -3.72
N LEU A 299 -1.44 -32.51 -2.49
CA LEU A 299 -0.84 -31.32 -1.88
C LEU A 299 0.69 -31.45 -2.03
N PRO A 300 1.42 -30.38 -2.39
CA PRO A 300 2.87 -30.44 -2.41
C PRO A 300 3.38 -30.76 -0.99
N GLU A 301 3.70 -32.03 -0.73
CA GLU A 301 4.47 -32.44 0.43
C GLU A 301 5.89 -31.90 0.23
N GLU A 302 6.33 -31.03 1.14
CA GLU A 302 7.75 -30.70 1.22
C GLU A 302 8.54 -31.94 1.65
N PRO A 303 9.67 -32.25 1.01
CA PRO A 303 10.48 -33.38 1.40
C PRO A 303 11.01 -33.16 2.82
N MET A 304 10.76 -34.15 3.69
CA MET A 304 11.28 -34.21 5.05
C MET A 304 12.81 -34.10 5.00
N GLU A 305 13.40 -33.05 5.57
CA GLU A 305 14.86 -32.97 5.76
C GLU A 305 15.28 -34.04 6.77
N VAL A 306 15.79 -35.16 6.26
CA VAL A 306 16.43 -36.19 7.08
C VAL A 306 17.82 -35.70 7.47
N GLN A 307 17.99 -35.39 8.75
CA GLN A 307 19.31 -35.32 9.39
C GLN A 307 20.00 -36.68 9.31
N GLY A 308 21.22 -36.73 8.77
CA GLY A 308 22.16 -37.80 9.10
C GLY A 308 23.19 -38.17 8.04
N ALA A 309 24.46 -37.99 8.44
CA ALA A 309 25.65 -38.76 8.07
C ALA A 309 26.46 -38.34 6.82
N GLU A 310 27.60 -37.75 7.15
CA GLU A 310 28.87 -37.70 6.42
C GLU A 310 29.07 -38.75 5.31
N ARG A 311 29.39 -38.27 4.11
CA ARG A 311 30.44 -38.89 3.29
C ARG A 311 31.38 -37.83 2.74
N ALA A 312 32.65 -38.16 2.88
CA ALA A 312 33.83 -37.33 2.69
C ALA A 312 33.90 -36.59 1.35
N SER A 313 34.28 -35.32 1.46
CA SER A 313 34.83 -34.51 0.39
C SER A 313 36.31 -34.86 0.14
N PRO A 314 36.83 -34.75 -1.09
CA PRO A 314 38.18 -34.31 -1.33
C PRO A 314 38.17 -32.85 -1.79
N GLU A 315 38.65 -31.95 -0.92
CA GLU A 315 39.08 -30.58 -1.23
C GLU A 315 40.56 -30.57 -1.70
N PRO A 316 41.18 -29.45 -2.13
CA PRO A 316 40.62 -28.22 -2.70
C PRO A 316 41.46 -27.66 -3.89
N GLN A 317 40.88 -26.83 -4.76
CA GLN A 317 41.67 -25.78 -5.43
C GLN A 317 40.81 -24.56 -5.78
N ARG A 318 40.93 -23.52 -4.93
CA ARG A 318 40.79 -22.06 -5.14
C ARG A 318 39.45 -21.57 -5.76
N GLU A 319 38.78 -20.54 -5.28
CA GLU A 319 39.23 -19.31 -4.61
C GLU A 319 38.00 -18.65 -3.95
N ASN A 320 38.24 -17.98 -2.83
CA ASN A 320 37.27 -17.18 -2.07
C ASN A 320 36.48 -16.19 -2.94
N ALA A 321 35.15 -16.12 -2.76
CA ALA A 321 34.43 -14.87 -2.54
C ALA A 321 32.96 -15.11 -2.17
N SER A 322 32.54 -14.59 -1.01
CA SER A 322 31.15 -14.39 -0.62
C SER A 322 30.40 -13.48 -1.61
N PRO A 323 29.08 -13.67 -1.83
CA PRO A 323 28.28 -12.66 -2.51
C PRO A 323 27.84 -11.59 -1.50
N ALA A 324 28.31 -10.36 -1.72
CA ALA A 324 27.79 -9.14 -1.10
C ALA A 324 26.70 -8.52 -2.01
N PRO A 325 25.79 -7.71 -1.46
CA PRO A 325 24.51 -7.35 -2.07
C PRO A 325 24.65 -6.28 -3.17
N GLY A 326 23.91 -6.50 -4.26
CA GLY A 326 23.84 -5.58 -5.40
C GLY A 326 23.05 -4.32 -5.08
N THR A 327 23.71 -3.16 -5.16
CA THR A 327 23.05 -1.86 -5.37
C THR A 327 23.07 -1.56 -6.86
N THR A 328 21.89 -1.56 -7.48
CA THR A 328 21.68 -1.07 -8.85
C THR A 328 21.82 0.44 -8.87
N ALA A 329 22.92 0.93 -9.44
CA ALA A 329 23.06 2.29 -9.94
C ALA A 329 22.80 2.25 -11.45
N GLU A 330 21.53 2.21 -11.84
CA GLU A 330 21.09 2.50 -13.21
C GLU A 330 19.95 3.50 -13.13
N GLU A 331 20.29 4.78 -12.97
CA GLU A 331 19.48 5.91 -13.46
C GLU A 331 20.29 7.21 -13.34
N ALA A 332 21.26 7.39 -14.24
CA ALA A 332 21.85 8.71 -14.52
C ALA A 332 22.58 8.72 -15.87
N MET A 333 22.01 8.09 -16.90
CA MET A 333 22.48 8.24 -18.28
C MET A 333 21.38 8.87 -19.13
N SER A 334 21.17 10.18 -18.94
CA SER A 334 20.52 11.05 -19.93
C SER A 334 20.76 12.51 -19.58
N ARG A 335 22.01 12.97 -19.76
CA ARG A 335 22.27 14.38 -20.01
C ARG A 335 23.57 14.50 -20.81
N GLY A 336 23.44 14.99 -22.05
CA GLY A 336 24.58 15.19 -22.96
C GLY A 336 25.61 16.17 -22.40
N PRO A 337 26.84 16.16 -22.96
CA PRO A 337 27.96 16.93 -22.43
C PRO A 337 27.74 18.44 -22.62
N PRO A 338 28.05 19.30 -21.62
CA PRO A 338 28.16 20.74 -21.84
C PRO A 338 29.53 21.09 -22.48
N PRO A 339 29.62 22.22 -23.20
CA PRO A 339 30.84 22.61 -23.90
C PRO A 339 31.92 23.10 -22.92
N ALA A 340 33.19 22.96 -23.33
CA ALA A 340 34.37 23.41 -22.59
C ALA A 340 34.40 24.93 -22.39
N PRO A 341 34.86 25.44 -21.24
CA PRO A 341 35.32 26.80 -21.12
C PRO A 341 36.84 26.89 -21.38
N GLU A 342 37.21 27.83 -22.23
CA GLU A 342 38.57 28.31 -22.44
C GLU A 342 39.11 29.01 -21.17
N GLY A 343 40.40 28.78 -20.91
CA GLY A 343 41.38 29.78 -20.44
C GLY A 343 41.12 30.59 -19.17
N GLY A 344 41.96 30.39 -18.15
CA GLY A 344 42.12 31.37 -17.07
C GLY A 344 42.97 30.93 -15.89
N SER A 345 44.30 31.06 -16.03
CA SER A 345 45.30 31.42 -15.00
C SER A 345 45.34 30.72 -13.63
N ARG A 346 46.48 30.03 -13.42
CA ARG A 346 47.22 29.80 -12.16
C ARG A 346 47.26 31.03 -11.25
N ASP A 347 47.17 30.78 -9.94
CA ASP A 347 48.12 31.16 -8.87
C ASP A 347 47.81 30.22 -7.68
N GLU A 348 48.66 29.26 -7.31
CA GLU A 348 49.71 29.40 -6.27
C GLU A 348 49.15 29.97 -4.95
N GLN A 349 49.25 29.36 -3.77
CA GLN A 349 50.02 28.25 -3.25
C GLN A 349 49.56 28.10 -1.78
N ASP A 350 49.29 26.88 -1.31
CA ASP A 350 49.62 26.58 0.08
C ASP A 350 50.06 25.13 0.17
N GLY A 351 51.38 24.98 0.25
CA GLY A 351 52.06 23.71 0.40
C GLY A 351 51.90 23.24 1.84
N ALA A 352 50.93 22.38 2.09
CA ALA A 352 51.04 21.40 3.14
C ALA A 352 51.56 20.12 2.49
N SER A 353 52.81 19.80 2.83
CA SER A 353 53.53 18.57 2.54
C SER A 353 52.59 17.39 2.30
N ALA A 354 52.78 16.69 1.19
CA ALA A 354 52.24 15.36 0.98
C ALA A 354 52.85 14.41 2.01
N GLU A 355 52.43 14.53 3.27
CA GLU A 355 52.44 13.41 4.19
C GLU A 355 51.62 12.35 3.48
N THR A 356 52.32 11.32 3.01
CA THR A 356 51.70 10.19 2.34
C THR A 356 50.74 9.60 3.35
N GLU A 357 49.45 9.92 3.22
CA GLU A 357 48.45 9.56 4.21
C GLU A 357 48.57 8.05 4.45
N PRO A 358 48.65 7.57 5.71
CA PRO A 358 49.08 6.21 6.02
C PRO A 358 48.20 5.12 5.39
N TRP A 359 46.98 5.46 4.97
CA TRP A 359 46.09 4.57 4.21
C TRP A 359 46.54 4.36 2.75
N ALA A 360 47.25 5.31 2.14
CA ALA A 360 47.68 5.24 0.74
C ALA A 360 48.68 4.11 0.50
N ALA A 361 49.43 3.70 1.54
CA ALA A 361 50.31 2.54 1.49
C ALA A 361 49.58 1.21 1.70
N ALA A 362 48.33 1.23 2.17
CA ALA A 362 47.52 0.04 2.46
C ALA A 362 46.57 -0.33 1.30
N VAL A 363 46.56 0.46 0.23
CA VAL A 363 45.69 0.27 -0.94
C VAL A 363 46.51 0.24 -2.24
N PRO A 364 45.99 -0.37 -3.31
CA PRO A 364 46.67 -0.37 -4.60
C PRO A 364 46.98 1.06 -5.09
N PRO A 365 48.17 1.32 -5.68
CA PRO A 365 48.60 2.66 -6.07
C PRO A 365 47.63 3.36 -7.02
N GLU A 366 46.94 2.60 -7.87
CA GLU A 366 45.93 3.09 -8.81
C GLU A 366 44.65 3.60 -8.13
N TRP A 367 44.39 3.21 -6.89
CA TRP A 367 43.23 3.69 -6.12
C TRP A 367 43.53 4.95 -5.31
N VAL A 368 44.79 5.23 -5.01
CA VAL A 368 45.21 6.43 -4.28
C VAL A 368 44.69 7.73 -4.92
N PRO A 369 44.85 7.98 -6.23
CA PRO A 369 44.33 9.21 -6.84
C PRO A 369 42.80 9.25 -6.86
N ILE A 370 42.13 8.09 -6.99
CA ILE A 370 40.66 8.00 -6.97
C ILE A 370 40.12 8.36 -5.58
N ILE A 371 40.69 7.77 -4.53
CA ILE A 371 40.29 8.00 -3.14
C ILE A 371 40.61 9.44 -2.73
N GLN A 372 41.76 10.00 -3.13
CA GLN A 372 42.08 11.40 -2.86
C GLN A 372 41.10 12.36 -3.55
N GLN A 373 40.73 12.08 -4.81
CA GLN A 373 39.72 12.84 -5.53
C GLN A 373 38.34 12.74 -4.86
N ASP A 374 37.98 11.56 -4.37
CA ASP A 374 36.69 11.33 -3.71
C ASP A 374 36.63 12.02 -2.34
N ILE A 375 37.71 11.97 -1.54
CA ILE A 375 37.84 12.73 -0.28
C ILE A 375 37.67 14.23 -0.53
N GLN A 376 38.30 14.78 -1.57
CA GLN A 376 38.16 16.19 -1.92
C GLN A 376 36.74 16.55 -2.41
N SER A 377 36.08 15.62 -3.10
CA SER A 377 34.71 15.78 -3.59
C SER A 377 33.71 15.73 -2.45
N GLN A 378 33.86 14.77 -1.53
CA GLN A 378 33.00 14.60 -0.36
C GLN A 378 33.14 15.74 0.64
N ARG A 379 34.33 16.36 0.77
CA ARG A 379 34.52 17.57 1.59
C ARG A 379 33.65 18.76 1.14
N LYS A 380 33.22 18.78 -0.13
CA LYS A 380 32.36 19.83 -0.70
C LYS A 380 30.87 19.49 -0.67
N VAL A 381 30.50 18.28 -0.26
CA VAL A 381 29.09 17.85 -0.16
C VAL A 381 28.47 18.46 1.10
N LYS A 382 27.30 19.09 0.95
CA LYS A 382 26.54 19.64 2.07
C LYS A 382 26.22 18.52 3.06
N PRO A 383 26.41 18.73 4.38
CA PRO A 383 26.06 17.73 5.38
C PRO A 383 24.58 17.37 5.25
N GLN A 384 24.31 16.06 5.24
CA GLN A 384 22.97 15.53 5.10
C GLN A 384 22.11 15.99 6.29
N PRO A 385 20.87 16.47 6.05
CA PRO A 385 19.97 16.81 7.14
C PRO A 385 19.66 15.56 8.00
N PRO A 386 19.25 15.74 9.26
CA PRO A 386 18.88 14.63 10.14
C PRO A 386 17.87 13.72 9.44
N LEU A 387 18.12 12.42 9.52
CA LEU A 387 17.26 11.41 8.91
C LEU A 387 15.89 11.42 9.61
N SER A 388 14.82 11.22 8.84
CA SER A 388 13.47 11.17 9.39
C SER A 388 13.29 10.00 10.35
N ASP A 389 12.45 10.15 11.36
CA ASP A 389 12.14 9.09 12.34
C ASP A 389 11.62 7.80 11.68
N ALA A 390 10.96 7.92 10.53
CA ALA A 390 10.54 6.81 9.69
C ALA A 390 11.74 6.03 9.12
N TYR A 391 12.79 6.72 8.69
CA TYR A 391 14.03 6.09 8.22
C TYR A 391 14.77 5.40 9.38
N LEU A 392 14.84 6.06 10.55
CA LEU A 392 15.52 5.53 11.73
C LEU A 392 14.79 4.33 12.36
N SER A 393 13.48 4.18 12.16
CA SER A 393 12.69 3.05 12.67
C SER A 393 12.77 1.82 11.75
N GLY A 394 13.03 2.00 10.45
CA GLY A 394 13.19 0.93 9.46
C GLY A 394 14.56 0.23 9.45
N MET A 395 15.56 0.76 10.16
CA MET A 395 16.91 0.16 10.14
C MET A 395 16.98 -1.14 11.00
N PRO A 396 17.88 -2.08 10.69
CA PRO A 396 18.15 -3.23 11.56
C PRO A 396 18.55 -2.79 12.98
N ALA A 397 18.20 -3.57 14.02
CA ALA A 397 18.40 -3.17 15.43
C ALA A 397 19.85 -2.75 15.78
N LYS A 398 20.86 -3.40 15.18
CA LYS A 398 22.28 -3.00 15.29
C LYS A 398 22.53 -1.60 14.73
N ARG A 399 21.97 -1.32 13.55
CA ARG A 399 22.12 -0.03 12.84
C ARG A 399 21.27 1.07 13.47
N ARG A 400 20.11 0.74 14.06
CA ARG A 400 19.33 1.65 14.92
C ARG A 400 20.08 2.04 16.17
N LYS A 401 20.72 1.10 16.88
CA LYS A 401 21.53 1.43 18.07
C LYS A 401 22.70 2.37 17.75
N THR A 402 23.19 2.37 16.51
CA THR A 402 24.28 3.25 16.07
C THR A 402 23.80 4.52 15.35
N MET A 403 22.52 4.64 14.96
CA MET A 403 21.99 5.75 14.16
C MET A 403 20.79 6.49 14.76
N GLN A 404 19.97 5.82 15.59
CA GLN A 404 19.00 6.53 16.44
C GLN A 404 19.80 7.40 17.38
N GLY A 405 19.42 8.68 17.41
CA GLY A 405 20.06 9.70 18.23
C GLY A 405 20.37 9.17 19.61
N GLU A 406 21.56 9.48 20.08
CA GLU A 406 21.96 9.20 21.45
C GLU A 406 20.79 9.50 22.38
N GLY A 407 20.51 8.56 23.27
CA GLY A 407 19.54 8.78 24.33
C GLY A 407 19.90 10.02 25.16
N PRO A 408 19.16 10.28 26.26
CA PRO A 408 19.54 11.38 27.14
C PRO A 408 21.03 11.28 27.48
N GLN A 409 21.76 12.38 27.27
CA GLN A 409 23.18 12.42 27.54
C GLN A 409 23.39 12.10 29.01
N LEU A 410 24.19 11.08 29.30
CA LEU A 410 24.42 10.65 30.68
C LEU A 410 25.49 11.51 31.37
N LEU A 411 26.33 12.19 30.59
CA LEU A 411 27.39 13.06 31.07
C LEU A 411 26.99 14.52 30.84
N LEU A 412 27.07 15.32 31.90
CA LEU A 412 26.75 16.74 31.82
C LEU A 412 27.76 17.50 30.94
N SER A 413 29.04 17.14 30.99
CA SER A 413 30.09 17.75 30.17
C SER A 413 29.81 17.62 28.67
N GLU A 414 29.37 16.44 28.22
CA GLU A 414 28.99 16.19 26.82
C GLU A 414 27.71 16.94 26.43
N ALA A 415 26.71 16.97 27.32
CA ALA A 415 25.47 17.71 27.10
C ALA A 415 25.73 19.22 26.91
N VAL A 416 26.56 19.81 27.77
CA VAL A 416 26.92 21.23 27.71
C VAL A 416 27.83 21.54 26.52
N SER A 417 28.77 20.66 26.18
CA SER A 417 29.62 20.80 24.99
C SER A 417 28.78 20.90 23.71
N ARG A 418 27.77 20.03 23.58
CA ARG A 418 26.83 20.06 22.45
C ARG A 418 25.94 21.29 22.46
N ALA A 419 25.42 21.68 23.62
CA ALA A 419 24.60 22.87 23.75
C ALA A 419 25.39 24.13 23.38
N ALA A 420 26.63 24.25 23.83
CA ALA A 420 27.52 25.36 23.49
C ALA A 420 27.80 25.41 21.99
N LYS A 421 28.08 24.25 21.36
CA LYS A 421 28.27 24.16 19.91
C LYS A 421 27.01 24.56 19.13
N ALA A 422 25.84 24.12 19.56
CA ALA A 422 24.55 24.46 18.92
C ALA A 422 24.19 25.96 19.08
N ALA A 423 24.49 26.53 20.24
CA ALA A 423 24.29 27.96 20.52
C ALA A 423 25.39 28.86 19.90
N GLY A 424 26.43 28.28 19.30
CA GLY A 424 27.58 29.02 18.78
C GLY A 424 28.43 29.70 19.87
N ALA A 425 28.28 29.28 21.13
CA ALA A 425 29.00 29.83 22.27
C ALA A 425 30.39 29.19 22.40
N ARG A 426 31.41 29.99 22.71
CA ARG A 426 32.76 29.52 23.02
C ARG A 426 33.12 29.89 24.46
N PRO A 427 33.71 28.98 25.26
CA PRO A 427 34.16 29.30 26.61
C PRO A 427 35.28 30.34 26.56
N LEU A 428 35.28 31.25 27.53
CA LEU A 428 36.33 32.27 27.70
C LEU A 428 37.64 31.67 28.23
N THR A 429 37.55 30.54 28.91
CA THR A 429 38.69 29.74 29.38
C THR A 429 39.09 28.76 28.28
N SER A 430 38.87 27.47 28.47
CA SER A 430 39.06 26.44 27.46
C SER A 430 37.97 25.36 27.58
N PRO A 431 37.64 24.64 26.50
CA PRO A 431 36.71 23.51 26.55
C PRO A 431 37.09 22.46 27.59
N GLU A 432 38.40 22.22 27.80
CA GLU A 432 38.93 21.24 28.75
C GLU A 432 38.74 21.69 30.20
N SER A 433 38.89 22.99 30.48
CA SER A 433 38.60 23.55 31.80
C SER A 433 37.11 23.46 32.11
N LEU A 434 36.26 23.79 31.13
CA LEU A 434 34.81 23.68 31.27
C LEU A 434 34.36 22.22 31.50
N SER A 435 34.92 21.26 30.76
CA SER A 435 34.61 19.83 30.94
C SER A 435 34.97 19.37 32.36
N ARG A 436 36.15 19.77 32.85
CA ARG A 436 36.63 19.41 34.18
C ARG A 436 35.71 19.94 35.30
N ASP A 437 35.23 21.17 35.18
CA ASP A 437 34.31 21.76 36.16
C ASP A 437 32.94 21.05 36.15
N LEU A 438 32.48 20.60 34.98
CA LEU A 438 31.22 19.87 34.81
C LEU A 438 31.30 18.40 35.21
N GLU A 439 32.51 17.83 35.23
CA GLU A 439 32.81 16.48 35.73
C GLU A 439 33.00 16.44 37.24
N ALA A 440 32.89 17.59 37.94
CA ALA A 440 32.91 17.64 39.39
C ALA A 440 31.80 16.72 39.97
N PRO A 441 32.12 15.86 40.97
CA PRO A 441 31.20 14.83 41.45
C PRO A 441 29.84 15.36 41.89
N GLU A 442 29.82 16.52 42.54
CA GLU A 442 28.59 17.14 43.07
C GLU A 442 27.67 17.59 41.93
N VAL A 443 28.25 18.14 40.87
CA VAL A 443 27.52 18.67 39.71
C VAL A 443 26.97 17.53 38.85
N GLN A 444 27.81 16.52 38.57
CA GLN A 444 27.42 15.34 37.81
C GLN A 444 26.37 14.51 38.57
N GLU A 445 26.46 14.40 39.89
CA GLU A 445 25.46 13.70 40.71
C GLU A 445 24.13 14.45 40.76
N SER A 446 24.15 15.79 40.90
CA SER A 446 22.94 16.61 40.81
C SER A 446 22.25 16.46 39.45
N TYR A 447 23.02 16.42 38.36
CA TYR A 447 22.50 16.19 37.03
C TYR A 447 21.86 14.81 36.89
N ARG A 448 22.51 13.76 37.41
CA ARG A 448 21.99 12.39 37.42
C ARG A 448 20.67 12.26 38.19
N GLN A 449 20.57 12.91 39.34
CA GLN A 449 19.35 12.91 40.16
C GLN A 449 18.21 13.64 39.44
N GLN A 450 18.49 14.81 38.85
CA GLN A 450 17.51 15.55 38.06
C GLN A 450 17.01 14.71 36.87
N LEU A 451 17.92 14.09 36.13
CA LEU A 451 17.57 13.24 34.99
C LEU A 451 16.70 12.05 35.41
N ARG A 452 16.99 11.41 36.55
CA ARG A 452 16.16 10.33 37.11
C ARG A 452 14.77 10.82 37.47
N SER A 453 14.66 11.95 38.17
CA SER A 453 13.38 12.56 38.56
C SER A 453 12.51 12.89 37.34
N ASP A 454 13.09 13.48 36.29
CA ASP A 454 12.36 13.85 35.09
C ASP A 454 11.88 12.62 34.30
N ILE A 455 12.69 11.57 34.25
CA ILE A 455 12.30 10.28 33.63
C ILE A 455 11.16 9.63 34.44
N GLN A 456 11.24 9.63 35.77
CA GLN A 456 10.21 9.06 36.64
C GLN A 456 8.87 9.81 36.49
N LYS A 457 8.92 11.15 36.44
CA LYS A 457 7.74 11.97 36.17
C LYS A 457 7.11 11.66 34.81
N ARG A 458 7.93 11.57 33.76
CA ARG A 458 7.47 11.16 32.40
C ARG A 458 6.85 9.76 32.41
N LEU A 459 7.39 8.84 33.21
CA LEU A 459 6.85 7.49 33.33
C LEU A 459 5.45 7.45 33.96
N GLN A 460 5.11 8.45 34.79
CA GLN A 460 3.82 8.53 35.48
C GLN A 460 2.79 9.36 34.70
N GLU A 461 3.23 10.44 34.05
CA GLU A 461 2.35 11.46 33.48
C GLU A 461 2.21 11.39 31.95
N ASP A 462 3.12 10.71 31.23
CA ASP A 462 3.08 10.69 29.76
C ASP A 462 1.94 9.80 29.25
N PRO A 463 0.93 10.34 28.55
CA PRO A 463 -0.19 9.56 28.00
C PRO A 463 0.25 8.54 26.95
N ASN A 464 1.45 8.67 26.38
CA ASN A 464 2.01 7.72 25.43
C ASN A 464 2.84 6.61 26.10
N TYR A 465 3.08 6.70 27.41
CA TYR A 465 3.77 5.65 28.15
C TYR A 465 2.85 4.46 28.38
N SER A 466 3.34 3.27 28.05
CA SER A 466 2.64 2.00 28.29
C SER A 466 3.58 1.05 29.06
N PRO A 467 3.25 0.70 30.31
CA PRO A 467 4.02 -0.27 31.09
C PRO A 467 4.18 -1.62 30.40
N GLN A 468 3.18 -2.03 29.60
CA GLN A 468 3.17 -3.29 28.85
C GLN A 468 4.20 -3.30 27.72
N ARG A 469 4.48 -2.15 27.10
CA ARG A 469 5.49 -2.00 26.05
C ARG A 469 6.91 -1.81 26.61
N PHE A 470 7.03 -1.28 27.82
CA PHE A 470 8.31 -0.98 28.48
C PHE A 470 8.36 -1.55 29.91
N PRO A 471 8.30 -2.89 30.06
CA PRO A 471 8.14 -3.55 31.36
C PRO A 471 9.32 -3.33 32.31
N ASN A 472 10.51 -3.04 31.79
CA ASN A 472 11.73 -2.84 32.57
C ASN A 472 11.93 -1.40 33.05
N ALA A 473 11.13 -0.44 32.58
CA ALA A 473 11.31 0.97 32.94
C ALA A 473 11.03 1.22 34.43
N HIS A 474 10.03 0.53 34.99
CA HIS A 474 9.76 0.54 36.43
C HIS A 474 10.93 -0.01 37.25
N ARG A 475 11.63 -1.05 36.78
CA ARG A 475 12.78 -1.61 37.52
C ARG A 475 13.99 -0.66 37.57
N ALA A 476 14.14 0.21 36.59
CA ALA A 476 15.29 1.11 36.48
C ALA A 476 15.06 2.48 37.15
N PHE A 477 13.80 2.93 37.22
CA PHE A 477 13.46 4.31 37.62
C PHE A 477 12.31 4.42 38.64
N ALA A 478 11.66 3.31 39.03
CA ALA A 478 10.81 3.34 40.22
C ALA A 478 11.70 3.25 41.46
N ASP A 479 11.40 4.08 42.45
CA ASP A 479 11.96 3.91 43.78
C ASP A 479 11.22 2.74 44.43
N ASP A 480 11.95 1.77 44.98
CA ASP A 480 11.39 0.84 45.97
C ASP A 480 10.88 1.69 47.16
N PRO A 481 9.72 1.36 47.74
CA PRO A 481 9.11 2.13 48.83
C PRO A 481 9.98 2.23 50.09
#